data_AF-A0A854CM75-F1
#
_entry.id   AF-A0A854CM75-F1
#
_cell.length_a   1.000
_cell.length_b   1.000
_cell.length_c   1.000
_cell.angle_alpha   90.00
_cell.angle_beta   90.00
_cell.angle_gamma   90.00
#
_symmetry.space_group_name_H-M   'P 1'
#
loop_
_entity.id
_entity.type
_entity.pdbx_description
1 polymer ?
#
loop_
_entity_poly.entity_id
_entity_poly.type
_entity_poly.pdbx_seq_one_letter_code
_entity_poly.pdbx_strand_id
1 'polypeptide(L)'
;MLEEPIPAHLLDAARQRPPASPQTSVVTATAPIQAPATRQHATRRWAVPTSIAAALLIGLWLWQRQPAQPAPSALLAEQGHDASGTLALALDRQLSGEQQGKIRMGLSFRAHDGRYCRSFSLQSSHAGLACRQGERWRIEAVSPLQPQRNDSELCMASSTLPAALLDAIDARIDGQALDAEGERSARARHWR
;
A
#
# COMPACT_ATOMS: atom_id res chain seq x y z
N MET A 1 -24.38 13.92 36.53
CA MET A 1 -25.85 13.83 36.65
C MET A 1 -26.45 14.97 35.85
N LEU A 2 -26.47 14.86 34.52
CA LEU A 2 -27.32 15.70 33.67
C LEU A 2 -28.25 14.73 32.94
N GLU A 3 -29.44 14.54 33.52
CA GLU A 3 -30.51 13.73 32.96
C GLU A 3 -31.26 14.64 31.98
N GLU A 4 -30.98 14.51 30.68
CA GLU A 4 -31.69 15.24 29.63
C GLU A 4 -33.10 14.63 29.48
N PRO A 5 -34.19 15.41 29.64
CA PRO A 5 -35.55 14.87 29.57
C PRO A 5 -35.90 14.43 28.15
N ILE A 6 -36.49 13.24 28.04
CA ILE A 6 -36.91 12.63 26.77
C ILE A 6 -37.90 13.56 26.05
N PRO A 7 -37.64 13.92 24.78
CA PRO A 7 -38.45 14.89 24.06
C PRO A 7 -39.85 14.34 23.70
N ALA A 8 -40.88 15.16 23.94
CA ALA A 8 -42.31 14.78 23.91
C ALA A 8 -42.80 14.18 22.58
N HIS A 9 -42.12 14.45 21.46
CA HIS A 9 -42.48 13.92 20.15
C HIS A 9 -42.32 12.38 20.07
N LEU A 10 -41.41 11.80 20.86
CA LEU A 10 -41.24 10.34 20.95
C LEU A 10 -42.41 9.67 21.70
N LEU A 11 -42.98 10.37 22.69
CA LEU A 11 -44.15 9.90 23.44
C LEU A 11 -45.44 9.97 22.61
N ASP A 12 -45.53 10.91 21.67
CA ASP A 12 -46.66 10.98 20.73
C ASP A 12 -46.59 9.90 19.64
N ALA A 13 -45.39 9.60 19.13
CA ALA A 13 -45.22 8.52 18.16
C ALA A 13 -45.57 7.13 18.75
N ALA A 14 -45.29 6.91 20.04
CA ALA A 14 -45.66 5.67 20.73
C ALA A 14 -47.18 5.54 20.92
N ARG A 15 -47.90 6.64 21.12
CA ARG A 15 -49.35 6.65 21.34
C ARG A 15 -50.17 6.45 20.06
N GLN A 16 -49.59 6.69 18.89
CA GLN A 16 -50.27 6.61 17.59
C GLN A 16 -50.22 5.22 16.94
N ARG A 17 -49.84 4.15 17.67
CA ARG A 17 -49.87 2.79 17.11
C ARG A 17 -51.27 2.17 17.29
N PRO A 18 -52.10 2.07 16.23
CA PRO A 18 -53.41 1.45 16.33
C PRO A 18 -53.30 -0.06 16.62
N PRO A 19 -54.25 -0.66 17.35
CA PRO A 19 -54.27 -2.10 17.58
C PRO A 19 -54.59 -2.85 16.29
N ALA A 20 -53.64 -3.66 15.80
CA ALA A 20 -53.93 -4.68 14.82
C ALA A 20 -54.84 -5.74 15.46
N SER A 21 -56.13 -5.70 15.12
CA SER A 21 -57.10 -6.70 15.54
C SER A 21 -56.79 -8.07 14.92
N PRO A 22 -56.74 -9.16 15.70
CA PRO A 22 -56.68 -10.51 15.18
C PRO A 22 -58.11 -11.01 14.92
N GLN A 23 -58.47 -11.19 13.64
CA GLN A 23 -59.71 -11.89 13.30
C GLN A 23 -59.42 -13.39 13.18
N THR A 24 -59.71 -14.09 14.27
CA THR A 24 -59.76 -15.54 14.37
C THR A 24 -60.95 -16.07 13.56
N SER A 25 -60.70 -16.85 12.53
CA SER A 25 -61.72 -17.71 11.92
C SER A 25 -61.22 -19.15 11.91
N VAL A 26 -61.66 -19.89 12.94
CA VAL A 26 -61.55 -21.34 13.01
C VAL A 26 -62.71 -21.90 12.20
N VAL A 27 -62.42 -22.43 11.01
CA VAL A 27 -63.35 -23.31 10.31
C VAL A 27 -62.92 -24.74 10.60
N THR A 28 -63.66 -25.39 11.47
CA THR A 28 -63.63 -26.85 11.67
C THR A 28 -64.42 -27.49 10.54
N ALA A 29 -63.75 -28.27 9.69
CA ALA A 29 -64.44 -29.20 8.78
C ALA A 29 -63.71 -30.54 8.82
N THR A 30 -64.45 -31.56 9.23
CA THR A 30 -64.00 -32.93 9.52
C THR A 30 -64.18 -33.85 8.30
N ALA A 31 -63.08 -34.47 7.86
CA ALA A 31 -62.94 -35.78 7.18
C ALA A 31 -63.54 -36.00 5.76
N PRO A 32 -63.11 -37.01 4.96
CA PRO A 32 -62.17 -38.11 5.22
C PRO A 32 -61.02 -38.32 4.18
N ILE A 33 -60.23 -39.35 4.46
CA ILE A 33 -58.94 -39.81 3.91
C ILE A 33 -59.05 -40.48 2.52
N GLN A 34 -58.05 -40.23 1.65
CA GLN A 34 -57.38 -41.12 0.66
C GLN A 34 -56.34 -40.26 -0.08
N ALA A 35 -55.14 -40.65 -0.55
CA ALA A 35 -54.19 -41.77 -0.47
C ALA A 35 -52.86 -41.21 -1.09
N PRO A 36 -51.69 -41.87 -0.99
CA PRO A 36 -50.39 -41.19 -1.01
C PRO A 36 -49.91 -40.86 -2.42
N ALA A 37 -49.67 -39.57 -2.70
CA ALA A 37 -48.87 -39.13 -3.85
C ALA A 37 -47.50 -38.70 -3.35
N THR A 38 -46.48 -39.45 -3.76
CA THR A 38 -45.05 -39.27 -3.48
C THR A 38 -44.59 -37.83 -3.72
N ARG A 39 -44.37 -37.06 -2.66
CA ARG A 39 -43.63 -35.80 -2.75
C ARG A 39 -42.15 -36.12 -2.62
N GLN A 40 -41.49 -36.24 -3.77
CA GLN A 40 -40.04 -36.20 -3.83
C GLN A 40 -39.57 -34.90 -3.17
N HIS A 41 -38.84 -35.02 -2.06
CA HIS A 41 -38.12 -33.90 -1.47
C HIS A 41 -37.03 -33.47 -2.46
N ALA A 42 -37.36 -32.51 -3.31
CA ALA A 42 -36.36 -31.75 -4.05
C ALA A 42 -35.53 -31.01 -3.02
N THR A 43 -34.32 -31.53 -2.76
CA THR A 43 -33.31 -30.84 -1.95
C THR A 43 -33.04 -29.50 -2.64
N ARG A 44 -33.62 -28.43 -2.10
CA ARG A 44 -33.34 -27.05 -2.50
C ARG A 44 -31.93 -26.73 -2.03
N ARG A 45 -30.95 -27.26 -2.78
CA ARG A 45 -29.55 -26.84 -2.72
C ARG A 45 -29.58 -25.35 -3.01
N TRP A 46 -29.24 -24.54 -2.01
CA TRP A 46 -28.90 -23.15 -2.21
C TRP A 46 -27.68 -23.11 -3.13
N ALA A 47 -27.95 -23.08 -4.43
CA ALA A 47 -26.95 -22.81 -5.44
C ALA A 47 -26.56 -21.35 -5.22
N VAL A 48 -25.49 -21.15 -4.46
CA VAL A 48 -24.76 -19.89 -4.50
C VAL A 48 -24.37 -19.71 -5.97
N PRO A 49 -24.79 -18.64 -6.65
CA PRO A 49 -24.48 -18.47 -8.06
C PRO A 49 -22.95 -18.39 -8.19
N THR A 50 -22.38 -19.32 -8.96
CA THR A 50 -20.93 -19.44 -9.23
C THR A 50 -20.31 -18.16 -9.80
N SER A 51 -21.14 -17.24 -10.28
CA SER A 51 -20.79 -15.93 -10.81
C SER A 51 -20.05 -15.04 -9.80
N ILE A 52 -20.38 -15.11 -8.50
CA ILE A 52 -19.76 -14.23 -7.48
C ILE A 52 -18.32 -14.65 -7.21
N ALA A 53 -18.06 -15.97 -7.14
CA ALA A 53 -16.72 -16.49 -6.91
C ALA A 53 -15.77 -16.17 -8.08
N ALA A 54 -16.25 -16.27 -9.32
CA ALA A 54 -15.46 -15.95 -10.50
C ALA A 54 -15.06 -14.46 -10.56
N ALA A 55 -15.98 -13.54 -10.24
CA ALA A 55 -15.70 -12.11 -10.22
C ALA A 55 -14.65 -11.73 -9.16
N LEU A 56 -14.67 -12.38 -7.98
CA LEU A 56 -13.66 -12.16 -6.94
C LEU A 56 -12.28 -12.65 -7.35
N LEU A 57 -12.18 -13.84 -7.96
CA LEU A 57 -10.91 -14.38 -8.44
C LEU A 57 -10.32 -13.50 -9.55
N ILE A 58 -11.17 -13.04 -10.47
CA ILE A 58 -10.77 -12.12 -11.54
C ILE A 58 -10.33 -10.77 -10.94
N GLY A 59 -11.12 -10.20 -10.03
CA GLY A 59 -10.76 -8.95 -9.35
C GLY A 59 -9.43 -9.04 -8.59
N LEU A 60 -9.20 -10.14 -7.86
CA LEU A 60 -7.96 -10.36 -7.11
C LEU A 60 -6.76 -10.58 -8.05
N TRP A 61 -6.96 -11.33 -9.13
CA TRP A 61 -5.92 -11.56 -10.14
C TRP A 61 -5.54 -10.29 -10.90
N LEU A 62 -6.53 -9.46 -11.27
CA LEU A 62 -6.27 -8.15 -11.85
C LEU A 62 -5.59 -7.23 -10.83
N TRP A 63 -6.02 -7.25 -9.56
CA TRP A 63 -5.41 -6.44 -8.50
C TRP A 63 -3.95 -6.82 -8.24
N GLN A 64 -3.61 -8.10 -8.21
CA GLN A 64 -2.23 -8.59 -8.10
C GLN A 64 -1.34 -8.20 -9.30
N ARG A 65 -1.96 -7.87 -10.44
CA ARG A 65 -1.25 -7.45 -11.65
C ARG A 65 -1.21 -5.94 -11.86
N GLN A 66 -1.84 -5.16 -10.98
CA GLN A 66 -1.72 -3.71 -11.02
C GLN A 66 -0.29 -3.33 -10.60
N PRO A 67 0.44 -2.54 -11.40
CA PRO A 67 1.68 -1.93 -10.93
C PRO A 67 1.34 -1.10 -9.70
N ALA A 68 2.20 -1.14 -8.67
CA ALA A 68 2.02 -0.34 -7.46
C ALA A 68 1.73 1.11 -7.87
N GLN A 69 0.50 1.56 -7.65
CA GLN A 69 0.15 2.96 -7.88
C GLN A 69 0.99 3.74 -6.87
N PRO A 70 1.84 4.68 -7.31
CA PRO A 70 2.58 5.50 -6.38
C PRO A 70 1.52 6.19 -5.50
N ALA A 71 1.61 5.95 -4.19
CA ALA A 71 0.80 6.69 -3.24
C ALA A 71 0.94 8.19 -3.56
N PRO A 72 -0.11 9.01 -3.40
CA PRO A 72 -0.01 10.45 -3.56
C PRO A 72 0.78 11.04 -2.38
N SER A 73 2.08 10.77 -2.36
CA SER A 73 3.02 11.18 -1.34
C SER A 73 4.28 11.71 -2.01
N ALA A 74 4.22 12.97 -2.42
CA ALA A 74 5.37 13.87 -2.60
C ALA A 74 6.59 13.35 -3.40
N LEU A 75 6.45 12.31 -4.21
CA LEU A 75 7.49 11.85 -5.12
C LEU A 75 7.52 12.80 -6.32
N LEU A 76 8.46 13.75 -6.33
CA LEU A 76 8.79 14.49 -7.54
C LEU A 76 9.66 13.58 -8.42
N ALA A 77 9.02 12.78 -9.28
CA ALA A 77 9.72 12.08 -10.35
C ALA A 77 8.82 11.83 -11.56
N GLU A 78 8.37 12.91 -12.20
CA GLU A 78 7.58 12.81 -13.43
C GLU A 78 8.44 12.90 -14.71
N GLN A 79 9.66 13.44 -14.63
CA GLN A 79 10.61 13.47 -15.74
C GLN A 79 12.02 13.33 -15.14
N GLY A 80 12.61 12.13 -15.18
CA GLY A 80 13.88 11.85 -14.52
C GLY A 80 15.00 12.76 -15.01
N HIS A 81 15.45 13.68 -14.16
CA HIS A 81 16.55 14.58 -14.45
C HIS A 81 17.88 13.86 -14.22
N ASP A 82 18.88 14.16 -15.05
CA ASP A 82 20.23 13.69 -14.81
C ASP A 82 20.80 14.42 -13.58
N ALA A 83 21.30 13.66 -12.61
CA ALA A 83 22.08 14.20 -11.52
C ALA A 83 23.34 14.85 -12.09
N SER A 84 23.66 16.06 -11.63
CA SER A 84 24.77 16.86 -12.14
C SER A 84 25.59 17.46 -11.00
N GLY A 85 26.77 17.99 -11.35
CA GLY A 85 27.66 18.68 -10.41
C GLY A 85 28.12 17.79 -9.25
N THR A 86 27.99 18.31 -8.03
CA THR A 86 28.44 17.63 -6.81
C THR A 86 27.66 16.37 -6.50
N LEU A 87 26.37 16.29 -6.89
CA LEU A 87 25.56 15.09 -6.69
C LEU A 87 26.02 13.93 -7.60
N ALA A 88 26.33 14.21 -8.86
CA ALA A 88 26.88 13.19 -9.77
C ALA A 88 28.21 12.64 -9.26
N LEU A 89 29.11 13.51 -8.80
CA LEU A 89 30.39 13.11 -8.21
C LEU A 89 30.23 12.29 -6.93
N ALA A 90 29.27 12.65 -6.08
CA ALA A 90 28.93 11.89 -4.88
C ALA A 90 28.44 10.48 -5.23
N LEU A 91 27.49 10.38 -6.17
CA LEU A 91 26.94 9.12 -6.68
C LEU A 91 27.99 8.23 -7.34
N ASP A 92 29.03 8.80 -7.93
CA ASP A 92 30.13 8.03 -8.50
C ASP A 92 31.14 7.54 -7.46
N ARG A 93 31.51 8.40 -6.49
CA ARG A 93 32.74 8.19 -5.71
C ARG A 93 32.51 7.81 -4.26
N GLN A 94 31.49 8.35 -3.62
CA GLN A 94 31.27 8.14 -2.20
C GLN A 94 30.70 6.74 -1.94
N LEU A 95 31.04 6.14 -0.80
CA LEU A 95 30.46 4.89 -0.33
C LEU A 95 29.21 5.14 0.51
N SER A 96 28.41 4.10 0.69
CA SER A 96 27.21 4.12 1.54
C SER A 96 27.56 4.57 2.95
N GLY A 97 26.79 5.51 3.50
CA GLY A 97 27.00 6.10 4.82
C GLY A 97 27.99 7.27 4.86
N GLU A 98 28.80 7.48 3.82
CA GLU A 98 29.68 8.65 3.75
C GLU A 98 28.87 9.95 3.53
N GLN A 99 29.37 11.03 4.10
CA GLN A 99 28.81 12.37 3.93
C GLN A 99 29.89 13.34 3.46
N GLN A 100 29.63 14.06 2.37
CA GLN A 100 30.50 15.11 1.86
C GLN A 100 29.69 16.36 1.59
N GLY A 101 30.06 17.45 2.26
CA GLY A 101 29.32 18.71 2.20
C GLY A 101 27.87 18.51 2.60
N LYS A 102 26.97 18.69 1.63
CA LYS A 102 25.52 18.63 1.83
C LYS A 102 24.90 17.28 1.53
N ILE A 103 25.67 16.35 0.96
CA ILE A 103 25.17 15.10 0.42
C ILE A 103 25.64 13.97 1.33
N ARG A 104 24.70 13.14 1.78
CA ARG A 104 24.97 11.86 2.44
C ARG A 104 24.51 10.74 1.52
N MET A 105 25.38 9.78 1.27
CA MET A 105 25.03 8.59 0.50
C MET A 105 24.30 7.58 1.40
N GLY A 106 23.17 7.09 0.90
CA GLY A 106 22.40 6.00 1.48
C GLY A 106 22.89 4.65 0.98
N LEU A 107 21.97 3.72 0.80
CA LEU A 107 22.26 2.37 0.33
C LEU A 107 22.43 2.30 -1.19
N SER A 108 23.24 1.35 -1.65
CA SER A 108 23.46 1.01 -3.05
C SER A 108 22.91 -0.38 -3.34
N PHE A 109 22.27 -0.58 -4.49
CA PHE A 109 21.66 -1.87 -4.86
C PHE A 109 21.60 -2.05 -6.37
N ARG A 110 21.36 -3.29 -6.81
CA ARG A 110 21.05 -3.60 -8.20
C ARG A 110 19.54 -3.62 -8.38
N ALA A 111 19.01 -2.95 -9.40
CA ALA A 111 17.60 -3.02 -9.74
C ALA A 111 17.27 -4.24 -10.62
N HIS A 112 16.00 -4.59 -10.73
CA HIS A 112 15.51 -5.69 -11.59
C HIS A 112 15.91 -5.54 -13.07
N ASP A 113 16.09 -4.31 -13.54
CA ASP A 113 16.58 -4.00 -14.90
C ASP A 113 18.11 -4.10 -15.04
N GLY A 114 18.80 -4.51 -13.98
CA GLY A 114 20.24 -4.70 -13.92
C GLY A 114 21.04 -3.42 -13.65
N ARG A 115 20.41 -2.24 -13.61
CA ARG A 115 21.11 -0.97 -13.32
C ARG A 115 21.48 -0.89 -11.84
N TYR A 116 22.59 -0.24 -11.53
CA TYR A 116 22.89 0.15 -10.15
C TYR A 116 22.03 1.35 -9.77
N CYS A 117 21.39 1.29 -8.60
CA CYS A 117 20.64 2.38 -8.02
C CYS A 117 21.18 2.72 -6.63
N ARG A 118 21.18 4.01 -6.30
CA ARG A 118 21.74 4.53 -5.04
C ARG A 118 20.79 5.56 -4.44
N SER A 119 20.52 5.44 -3.15
CA SER A 119 19.79 6.47 -2.41
C SER A 119 20.74 7.53 -1.85
N PHE A 120 20.25 8.75 -1.65
CA PHE A 120 21.01 9.86 -1.11
C PHE A 120 20.10 10.80 -0.31
N SER A 121 20.68 11.61 0.57
CA SER A 121 19.98 12.70 1.25
C SER A 121 20.77 14.01 1.20
N LEU A 122 20.03 15.12 1.15
CA LEU A 122 20.53 16.49 1.03
C LEU A 122 20.22 17.27 2.31
N GLN A 123 21.20 17.46 3.21
CA GLN A 123 21.10 18.25 4.46
C GLN A 123 19.74 18.16 5.16
N SER A 124 19.19 16.95 5.29
CA SER A 124 17.89 16.71 5.94
C SER A 124 16.68 17.42 5.31
N SER A 125 16.81 17.93 4.08
CA SER A 125 15.72 18.61 3.35
C SER A 125 15.01 17.67 2.40
N HIS A 126 15.76 16.85 1.66
CA HIS A 126 15.26 15.94 0.64
C HIS A 126 16.09 14.66 0.65
N ALA A 127 15.46 13.56 0.26
CA ALA A 127 16.15 12.34 -0.12
C ALA A 127 15.69 11.90 -1.50
N GLY A 128 16.55 11.20 -2.19
CA GLY A 128 16.24 10.70 -3.52
C GLY A 128 16.88 9.37 -3.82
N LEU A 129 16.45 8.80 -4.93
CA LEU A 129 16.96 7.58 -5.54
C LEU A 129 17.44 7.94 -6.94
N ALA A 130 18.67 7.57 -7.27
CA ALA A 130 19.22 7.72 -8.60
C ALA A 130 19.72 6.38 -9.14
N CYS A 131 19.44 6.09 -10.40
CA CYS A 131 19.88 4.87 -11.08
C CYS A 131 20.86 5.21 -12.21
N ARG A 132 21.87 4.36 -12.39
CA ARG A 132 22.90 4.51 -13.40
C ARG A 132 22.30 4.30 -14.79
N GLN A 133 22.47 5.27 -15.68
CA GLN A 133 22.11 5.16 -17.09
C GLN A 133 23.31 5.54 -17.97
N GLY A 134 24.00 4.51 -18.49
CA GLY A 134 25.26 4.70 -19.19
C GLY A 134 26.31 5.31 -18.26
N GLU A 135 26.83 6.48 -18.63
CA GLU A 135 27.82 7.22 -17.83
C GLU A 135 27.20 8.27 -16.90
N ARG A 136 25.86 8.33 -16.82
CA ARG A 136 25.13 9.35 -16.05
C ARG A 136 24.29 8.69 -14.96
N TRP A 137 23.92 9.46 -13.95
CA TRP A 137 22.94 9.05 -12.95
C TRP A 137 21.62 9.77 -13.23
N ARG A 138 20.53 9.02 -13.41
CA ARG A 138 19.19 9.58 -13.51
C ARG A 138 18.49 9.55 -12.16
N ILE A 139 17.91 10.67 -11.75
CA ILE A 139 17.08 10.75 -10.56
C ILE A 139 15.71 10.14 -10.88
N GLU A 140 15.36 9.07 -10.16
CA GLU A 140 14.13 8.29 -10.37
C GLU A 140 13.06 8.59 -9.30
N ALA A 141 13.45 9.15 -8.17
CA ALA A 141 12.55 9.56 -7.10
C ALA A 141 13.21 10.64 -6.23
N VAL A 142 12.44 11.64 -5.81
CA VAL A 142 12.84 12.61 -4.77
C VAL A 142 11.65 12.84 -3.85
N SER A 143 11.89 12.81 -2.55
CA SER A 143 10.90 13.13 -1.51
C SER A 143 11.50 14.13 -0.55
N PRO A 144 10.71 15.10 -0.04
CA PRO A 144 11.12 15.90 1.11
C PRO A 144 11.37 14.98 2.31
N LEU A 145 12.36 15.33 3.13
CA LEU A 145 12.55 14.77 4.46
C LEU A 145 11.71 15.57 5.44
N GLN A 146 10.90 14.90 6.25
CA GLN A 146 10.34 15.55 7.43
C GLN A 146 11.43 15.71 8.48
N PRO A 147 11.54 16.89 9.12
CA PRO A 147 12.48 17.07 10.23
C PRO A 147 12.11 16.08 11.33
N GLN A 148 13.02 15.15 11.63
CA GLN A 148 12.82 14.22 12.75
C GLN A 148 12.89 15.02 14.05
N ARG A 149 11.81 14.96 14.82
CA ARG A 149 11.76 15.49 16.19
C ARG A 149 12.58 14.54 17.04
N ASN A 150 13.76 15.01 17.45
CA ASN A 150 14.75 14.34 18.30
C ASN A 150 14.19 13.17 19.13
N ASP A 151 14.46 11.94 18.70
CA ASP A 151 14.54 10.80 19.60
C ASP A 151 15.83 10.04 19.26
N SER A 152 16.68 9.94 20.28
CA SER A 152 18.04 9.40 20.23
C SER A 152 18.02 7.88 20.24
N GLU A 153 17.29 7.27 19.31
CA GLU A 153 17.23 5.83 19.11
C GLU A 153 18.20 5.47 17.98
N LEU A 154 18.90 4.34 18.11
CA LEU A 154 19.90 3.87 17.15
C LEU A 154 19.27 3.72 15.75
N CYS A 155 19.39 4.74 14.92
CA CYS A 155 18.84 4.75 13.58
C CYS A 155 19.66 3.85 12.65
N MET A 156 19.02 2.81 12.13
CA MET A 156 19.51 2.06 10.98
C MET A 156 19.68 2.99 9.78
N ALA A 157 20.68 2.77 8.91
CA ALA A 157 20.94 3.64 7.75
C ALA A 157 19.72 3.81 6.81
N SER A 158 18.77 2.87 6.83
CA SER A 158 17.51 2.92 6.08
C SER A 158 16.40 3.75 6.75
N SER A 159 16.44 3.98 8.07
CA SER A 159 15.37 4.69 8.81
C SER A 159 15.38 6.21 8.63
N THR A 160 16.32 6.72 7.83
CA THR A 160 16.42 8.16 7.47
C THR A 160 15.72 8.48 6.13
N LEU A 161 15.22 7.47 5.40
CA LEU A 161 14.52 7.68 4.13
C LEU A 161 13.01 7.82 4.35
N PRO A 162 12.32 8.73 3.63
CA PRO A 162 10.87 8.82 3.64
C PRO A 162 10.23 7.52 3.15
N ALA A 163 9.05 7.16 3.68
CA ALA A 163 8.35 5.93 3.32
C ALA A 163 8.16 5.77 1.81
N ALA A 164 7.75 6.84 1.11
CA ALA A 164 7.59 6.82 -0.35
C ALA A 164 8.89 6.47 -1.11
N LEU A 165 10.05 6.82 -0.53
CA LEU A 165 11.35 6.48 -1.12
C LEU A 165 11.77 5.04 -0.82
N LEU A 166 11.40 4.52 0.36
CA LEU A 166 11.57 3.10 0.68
C LEU A 166 10.72 2.24 -0.25
N ASP A 167 9.46 2.58 -0.46
CA ASP A 167 8.57 1.89 -1.43
C ASP A 167 9.16 1.91 -2.84
N ALA A 168 9.77 3.04 -3.26
CA ALA A 168 10.42 3.15 -4.57
C ALA A 168 11.67 2.27 -4.71
N ILE A 169 12.39 2.02 -3.61
CA ILE A 169 13.53 1.10 -3.55
C ILE A 169 13.03 -0.34 -3.59
N ASP A 170 12.06 -0.70 -2.74
CA ASP A 170 11.51 -2.05 -2.63
C ASP A 170 10.88 -2.51 -3.96
N ALA A 171 10.24 -1.61 -4.69
CA ALA A 171 9.68 -1.90 -6.01
C ALA A 171 10.73 -2.15 -7.11
N ARG A 172 12.01 -1.82 -6.86
CA ARG A 172 13.09 -1.90 -7.86
C ARG A 172 14.17 -2.89 -7.51
N ILE A 173 14.43 -3.14 -6.23
CA ILE A 173 15.60 -3.87 -5.75
C ILE A 173 15.56 -5.35 -6.14
N ASP A 174 16.63 -5.80 -6.80
CA ASP A 174 16.86 -7.21 -7.11
C ASP A 174 17.66 -7.86 -5.97
N GLY A 175 16.94 -8.35 -4.97
CA GLY A 175 17.51 -9.01 -3.81
C GLY A 175 17.85 -8.05 -2.67
N GLN A 176 19.13 -8.01 -2.26
CA GLN A 176 19.58 -7.21 -1.12
C GLN A 176 20.42 -6.01 -1.57
N ALA A 177 20.56 -5.03 -0.68
CA ALA A 177 21.52 -3.95 -0.88
C ALA A 177 22.94 -4.52 -0.97
N LEU A 178 23.80 -3.84 -1.72
CA LEU A 178 25.21 -4.16 -1.79
C LEU A 178 25.83 -4.03 -0.41
N ASP A 179 26.60 -5.03 -0.03
CA ASP A 179 27.50 -4.90 1.09
C ASP A 179 28.68 -3.96 0.73
N ALA A 180 29.53 -3.69 1.72
CA ALA A 180 30.65 -2.78 1.53
C ALA A 180 31.63 -3.22 0.43
N GLU A 181 31.79 -4.53 0.21
CA GLU A 181 32.72 -5.04 -0.79
C GLU A 181 32.11 -5.00 -2.19
N GLY A 182 30.86 -5.41 -2.33
CA GLY A 182 30.06 -5.28 -3.54
C GLY A 182 30.00 -3.83 -4.01
N GLU A 183 29.84 -2.88 -3.08
CA GLU A 183 29.85 -1.45 -3.41
C GLU A 183 31.21 -0.96 -3.91
N ARG A 184 32.31 -1.32 -3.23
CA ARG A 184 33.67 -0.96 -3.69
C ARG A 184 33.97 -1.54 -5.06
N SER A 185 33.55 -2.78 -5.29
CA SER A 185 33.70 -3.50 -6.55
C SER A 185 32.91 -2.84 -7.68
N ALA A 186 31.64 -2.47 -7.43
CA ALA A 186 30.81 -1.74 -8.38
C ALA A 186 31.42 -0.37 -8.71
N ARG A 187 31.89 0.38 -7.70
CA ARG A 187 32.58 1.66 -7.90
C ARG A 187 33.85 1.50 -8.74
N ALA A 188 34.68 0.50 -8.46
CA ALA A 188 35.90 0.23 -9.23
C ALA A 188 35.62 -0.09 -10.71
N ARG A 189 34.45 -0.66 -11.01
CA ARG A 189 33.97 -0.91 -12.39
C ARG A 189 33.20 0.26 -13.00
N HIS A 190 33.15 1.41 -12.34
CA HIS A 190 32.36 2.58 -12.75
C HIS A 190 30.85 2.30 -12.85
N TRP A 191 30.34 1.46 -11.94
CA TRP A 191 28.91 1.14 -11.86
C TRP A 191 28.37 0.49 -13.14
N ARG A 192 29.15 -0.44 -13.70
CA ARG A 192 28.84 -1.26 -14.87
C ARG A 192 28.66 -2.72 -14.52
#